data_AF-A0A1Q9DUX1-F1
#
_entry.id   AF-A0A1Q9DUX1-F1
#
_cell.length_a   1.000
_cell.length_b   1.000
_cell.length_c   1.000
_cell.angle_alpha   90.00
_cell.angle_beta   90.00
_cell.angle_gamma   90.00
#
_symmetry.space_group_name_H-M   'P 1'
#
loop_
_entity.id
_entity.type
_entity.pdbx_description
1 polymer ?
#
loop_
_entity_poly.entity_id
_entity_poly.type
_entity_poly.pdbx_seq_one_letter_code
_entity_poly.pdbx_strand_id
1 'polypeptide(L)'
;MAGRASRQLAQIQAGLARAAAPRLPGDRRAVVACLLRQGGPESVDVFFILRALSPATSGAAARWSGQVGFPGGHAEQGEEDHEAASRECREEVGLYLDRPGAYRFLGSVSERQVSRGRRGTLVVACRVYEQLIPQVPAHVQAAEVAACGWVPLDALLGNCARPLRWSELHGPIGAPWDGFPSVDLPLRDLHTSDVVDEAFARRHFILWGLTLGIVNDWLVTTGLRKEPISLSSRL
;
A
#
# COMPACT_ATOMS: atom_id res chain seq x y z
N MET A 1 -9.77 -4.44 -29.63
CA MET A 1 -9.35 -5.38 -28.57
C MET A 1 -9.04 -4.57 -27.32
N ALA A 2 -9.48 -4.99 -26.13
CA ALA A 2 -9.16 -4.28 -24.88
C ALA A 2 -7.64 -4.24 -24.67
N GLY A 3 -7.07 -3.09 -24.29
CA GLY A 3 -5.62 -2.92 -24.05
C GLY A 3 -5.11 -3.77 -22.87
N ARG A 4 -3.78 -3.90 -22.71
CA ARG A 4 -3.21 -4.72 -21.64
C ARG A 4 -3.66 -4.27 -20.25
N ALA A 5 -3.73 -2.97 -20.00
CA ALA A 5 -4.16 -2.43 -18.70
C ALA A 5 -5.59 -2.87 -18.35
N SER A 6 -6.55 -2.78 -19.29
CA SER A 6 -7.93 -3.23 -19.10
C SER A 6 -8.01 -4.73 -18.81
N ARG A 7 -7.19 -5.56 -19.48
CA ARG A 7 -7.14 -7.00 -19.20
C ARG A 7 -6.59 -7.29 -17.80
N GLN A 8 -5.55 -6.57 -17.37
CA GLN A 8 -4.99 -6.71 -16.02
C GLN A 8 -6.01 -6.32 -14.94
N LEU A 9 -6.72 -5.20 -15.10
CA LEU A 9 -7.76 -4.79 -14.14
C LEU A 9 -8.92 -5.80 -14.07
N ALA A 10 -9.35 -6.33 -15.21
CA ALA A 10 -10.36 -7.39 -15.26
C ALA A 10 -9.85 -8.69 -14.58
N GLN A 11 -8.58 -9.05 -14.78
CA GLN A 11 -7.95 -10.18 -14.09
C GLN A 11 -7.90 -9.98 -12.58
N ILE A 12 -7.56 -8.77 -12.13
CA ILE A 12 -7.54 -8.41 -10.70
C ILE A 12 -8.93 -8.56 -10.10
N GLN A 13 -9.95 -7.95 -10.71
CA GLN A 13 -11.33 -8.04 -10.23
C GLN A 13 -11.80 -9.50 -10.16
N ALA A 14 -11.57 -10.28 -11.21
CA ALA A 14 -11.95 -11.69 -11.24
C ALA A 14 -11.22 -12.53 -10.18
N GLY A 15 -9.93 -12.25 -9.95
CA GLY A 15 -9.13 -12.91 -8.94
C GLY A 15 -9.59 -12.64 -7.52
N LEU A 16 -9.82 -11.37 -7.19
CA LEU A 16 -10.32 -10.96 -5.88
C LEU A 16 -11.73 -11.50 -5.61
N ALA A 17 -12.61 -11.49 -6.62
CA ALA A 17 -13.96 -12.05 -6.50
C ALA A 17 -13.96 -13.56 -6.21
N ARG A 18 -13.05 -14.34 -6.85
CA ARG A 18 -12.91 -15.78 -6.60
C ARG A 18 -12.36 -16.10 -5.22
N ALA A 19 -11.53 -15.21 -4.67
CA ALA A 19 -10.81 -15.42 -3.43
C ALA A 19 -11.45 -14.69 -2.24
N ALA A 20 -12.71 -14.28 -2.36
CA ALA A 20 -13.45 -13.61 -1.30
C ALA A 20 -13.29 -14.38 0.03
N ALA A 21 -12.49 -13.81 0.92
CA ALA A 21 -12.16 -14.41 2.21
C ALA A 21 -13.13 -13.90 3.29
N PRO A 22 -13.40 -14.71 4.32
CA PRO A 22 -14.24 -14.29 5.44
C PRO A 22 -13.60 -13.13 6.20
N ARG A 23 -14.44 -12.24 6.73
CA ARG A 23 -14.03 -11.20 7.67
C ARG A 23 -13.43 -11.85 8.91
N LEU A 24 -12.20 -11.49 9.27
CA LEU A 24 -11.53 -12.06 10.44
C LEU A 24 -11.96 -11.33 11.72
N PRO A 25 -12.12 -12.07 12.84
CA PRO A 25 -12.38 -11.45 14.14
C PRO A 25 -11.11 -10.77 14.68
N GLY A 26 -11.28 -9.74 15.50
CA GLY A 26 -10.18 -9.09 16.22
C GLY A 26 -10.67 -7.96 17.11
N ASP A 27 -9.83 -7.54 18.06
CA ASP A 27 -10.15 -6.47 19.02
C ASP A 27 -10.13 -5.09 18.37
N ARG A 28 -9.30 -4.92 17.35
CA ARG A 28 -9.17 -3.70 16.56
C ARG A 28 -9.10 -4.02 15.09
N ARG A 29 -9.48 -3.04 14.28
CA ARG A 29 -9.46 -3.13 12.82
C ARG A 29 -8.76 -1.91 12.22
N ALA A 30 -7.87 -2.17 11.28
CA ALA A 30 -7.31 -1.16 10.40
C ALA A 30 -7.68 -1.50 8.97
N VAL A 31 -8.02 -0.48 8.18
CA VAL A 31 -8.44 -0.64 6.80
C VAL A 31 -7.55 0.20 5.91
N VAL A 32 -7.05 -0.41 4.85
CA VAL A 32 -6.19 0.25 3.86
C VAL A 32 -6.80 0.16 2.46
N ALA A 33 -6.58 1.21 1.66
CA ALA A 33 -7.09 1.34 0.31
C ALA A 33 -5.97 1.11 -0.73
N CYS A 34 -6.01 -0.03 -1.41
CA CYS A 34 -5.17 -0.27 -2.58
C CYS A 34 -5.83 0.36 -3.81
N LEU A 35 -5.34 1.53 -4.23
CA LEU A 35 -5.89 2.23 -5.38
C LEU A 35 -5.11 1.85 -6.65
N LEU A 36 -5.85 1.50 -7.69
CA LEU A 36 -5.35 1.19 -9.01
C LEU A 36 -5.85 2.24 -10.01
N ARG A 37 -5.07 2.55 -11.03
CA ARG A 37 -5.54 3.33 -12.18
C ARG A 37 -4.97 2.77 -13.47
N GLN A 38 -5.56 3.16 -14.59
CA GLN A 38 -4.89 3.04 -15.88
C GLN A 38 -3.85 4.17 -16.03
N GLY A 39 -2.56 3.86 -15.91
CA GLY A 39 -1.46 4.80 -16.15
C GLY A 39 -1.15 5.03 -17.63
N GLY A 40 -1.87 4.33 -18.51
CA GLY A 40 -1.79 4.36 -19.97
C GLY A 40 -2.43 3.08 -20.55
N PRO A 41 -2.50 2.92 -21.89
CA PRO A 41 -3.11 1.74 -22.51
C PRO A 41 -2.49 0.40 -22.06
N GLU A 42 -1.20 0.44 -21.70
CA GLU A 42 -0.37 -0.72 -21.37
C GLU A 42 0.09 -0.77 -19.90
N SER A 43 -0.33 0.18 -19.06
CA SER A 43 0.11 0.30 -17.66
C SER A 43 -1.07 0.37 -16.71
N VAL A 44 -1.10 -0.53 -15.72
CA VAL A 44 -1.82 -0.30 -14.47
C VAL A 44 -0.83 0.30 -13.49
N ASP A 45 -1.22 1.35 -12.78
CA ASP A 45 -0.42 1.89 -11.69
C ASP A 45 -1.11 1.62 -10.35
N VAL A 46 -0.31 1.49 -9.29
CA VAL A 46 -0.74 1.27 -7.91
C VAL A 46 -0.34 2.49 -7.07
N PHE A 47 -1.27 3.03 -6.28
CA PHE A 47 -1.00 4.18 -5.42
C PHE A 47 -0.38 3.74 -4.09
N PHE A 48 0.64 4.48 -3.64
CA PHE A 48 1.32 4.25 -2.37
C PHE A 48 1.55 5.58 -1.64
N ILE A 49 1.65 5.49 -0.31
CA ILE A 49 2.08 6.56 0.57
C ILE A 49 3.41 6.19 1.23
N LEU A 50 4.24 7.19 1.49
CA LEU A 50 5.38 7.14 2.39
C LEU A 50 4.94 7.79 3.69
N ARG A 51 4.92 7.00 4.78
CA ARG A 51 4.52 7.49 6.09
C ARG A 51 5.49 8.56 6.59
N ALA A 52 4.96 9.59 7.25
CA ALA A 52 5.75 10.66 7.86
C ALA A 52 6.81 10.10 8.81
N LEU A 53 7.95 10.78 8.86
CA LEU A 53 9.00 10.44 9.81
C LEU A 53 8.59 10.93 11.21
N SER A 54 8.32 10.01 12.12
CA SER A 54 8.12 10.34 13.53
C SER A 54 9.45 10.32 14.29
N PRO A 55 9.69 11.26 15.22
CA PRO A 55 10.84 11.20 16.13
C PRO A 55 10.87 9.86 16.88
N ALA A 56 12.06 9.32 17.14
CA ALA A 56 12.26 8.03 17.82
C ALA A 56 11.60 7.94 19.21
N THR A 57 11.29 9.08 19.84
CA THR A 57 10.60 9.21 21.12
C THR A 57 9.09 8.94 21.06
N SER A 58 8.50 8.81 19.87
CA SER A 58 7.05 8.73 19.63
C SER A 58 6.42 7.33 19.83
N GLY A 59 7.16 6.39 20.44
CA GLY A 59 6.65 5.06 20.77
C GLY A 59 6.23 4.24 19.54
N ALA A 60 4.93 3.96 19.38
CA ALA A 60 4.42 3.12 18.28
C ALA A 60 4.53 3.78 16.90
N ALA A 61 4.53 5.11 16.83
CA ALA A 61 4.70 5.86 15.59
C ALA A 61 6.15 5.76 15.05
N ALA A 62 7.14 5.61 15.93
CA ALA A 62 8.53 5.40 15.55
C ALA A 62 8.77 4.05 14.83
N ARG A 63 7.90 3.05 15.04
CA ARG A 63 8.08 1.68 14.50
C ARG A 63 7.79 1.55 13.01
N TRP A 64 7.03 2.48 12.44
CA TRP A 64 6.62 2.47 11.03
C TRP A 64 6.93 3.81 10.33
N SER A 65 7.74 4.64 10.99
CA SER A 65 8.25 5.92 10.51
C SER A 65 9.00 5.68 9.19
N GLY A 66 8.59 6.34 8.10
CA GLY A 66 9.26 6.20 6.79
C GLY A 66 8.99 4.88 6.06
N GLN A 67 8.00 4.07 6.48
CA GLN A 67 7.60 2.88 5.72
C GLN A 67 6.61 3.22 4.61
N VAL A 68 6.73 2.54 3.46
CA VAL A 68 5.73 2.58 2.41
C VAL A 68 4.47 1.77 2.78
N GLY A 69 3.32 2.38 2.57
CA GLY A 69 2.01 1.80 2.81
C GLY A 69 0.99 2.15 1.72
N PHE A 70 -0.22 1.66 1.91
CA PHE A 70 -1.42 2.19 1.28
C PHE A 70 -2.03 3.26 2.20
N PRO A 71 -2.82 4.21 1.67
CA PRO A 71 -3.64 5.07 2.52
C PRO A 71 -4.53 4.23 3.44
N GLY A 72 -4.68 4.64 4.69
CA GLY A 72 -5.51 3.90 5.64
C GLY A 72 -5.08 3.98 7.09
N GLY A 73 -6.03 3.68 7.97
CA GLY A 73 -5.89 3.79 9.41
C GLY A 73 -6.85 2.90 10.17
N HIS A 74 -7.11 3.22 11.43
CA HIS A 74 -8.00 2.42 12.27
C HIS A 74 -9.46 2.72 11.91
N ALA A 75 -10.27 1.67 11.82
CA ALA A 75 -11.72 1.86 11.72
C ALA A 75 -12.28 2.36 13.05
N GLU A 76 -13.16 3.35 12.99
CA GLU A 76 -13.91 3.86 14.13
C GLU A 76 -15.03 2.90 14.55
N GLN A 77 -15.60 3.13 15.73
CA GLN A 77 -16.67 2.28 16.23
C GLN A 77 -17.91 2.40 15.34
N GLY A 78 -18.32 1.26 14.76
CA GLY A 78 -19.48 1.19 13.87
C GLY A 78 -19.18 1.58 12.42
N GLU A 79 -17.94 1.93 12.11
CA GLU A 79 -17.50 2.28 10.76
C GLU A 79 -17.33 1.01 9.90
N GLU A 80 -17.94 0.98 8.72
CA GLU A 80 -17.70 -0.05 7.73
C GLU A 80 -16.37 0.18 7.02
N ASP A 81 -15.79 -0.89 6.46
CA ASP A 81 -14.45 -0.82 5.87
C ASP A 81 -14.33 0.22 4.74
N HIS A 82 -15.39 0.40 3.95
CA HIS A 82 -15.38 1.40 2.90
C HIS A 82 -15.38 2.83 3.46
N GLU A 83 -16.11 3.08 4.53
CA GLU A 83 -16.19 4.38 5.20
C GLU A 83 -14.82 4.75 5.76
N ALA A 84 -14.17 3.81 6.45
CA ALA A 84 -12.81 3.97 6.96
C ALA A 84 -11.81 4.26 5.82
N ALA A 85 -11.83 3.44 4.76
CA ALA A 85 -10.94 3.64 3.61
C ALA A 85 -11.15 5.01 2.94
N SER A 86 -12.41 5.46 2.80
CA SER A 86 -12.75 6.75 2.18
C SER A 86 -12.31 7.93 3.05
N ARG A 87 -12.59 7.87 4.35
CA ARG A 87 -12.16 8.87 5.33
C ARG A 87 -10.64 9.04 5.33
N GLU A 88 -9.91 7.94 5.46
CA GLU A 88 -8.44 7.94 5.52
C GLU A 88 -7.83 8.42 4.19
N CYS A 89 -8.32 7.96 3.02
CA CYS A 89 -7.86 8.50 1.73
C CYS A 89 -8.06 10.01 1.60
N ARG A 90 -9.18 10.52 2.11
CA ARG A 90 -9.48 11.95 2.09
C ARG A 90 -8.60 12.72 3.06
N GLU A 91 -8.43 12.23 4.28
CA GLU A 91 -7.65 12.89 5.33
C GLU A 91 -6.16 12.92 5.00
N GLU A 92 -5.59 11.80 4.55
CA GLU A 92 -4.15 11.66 4.32
C GLU A 92 -3.68 12.33 3.01
N VAL A 93 -4.44 12.18 1.92
CA VAL A 93 -4.00 12.57 0.57
C VAL A 93 -5.04 13.35 -0.25
N GLY A 94 -6.22 13.64 0.31
CA GLY A 94 -7.26 14.40 -0.39
C GLY A 94 -7.89 13.67 -1.58
N LEU A 95 -7.86 12.34 -1.61
CA LEU A 95 -8.54 11.54 -2.64
C LEU A 95 -9.94 11.15 -2.15
N TYR A 96 -10.95 11.38 -2.99
CA TYR A 96 -12.35 11.17 -2.62
C TYR A 96 -12.88 9.89 -3.26
N LEU A 97 -12.90 8.80 -2.50
CA LEU A 97 -13.42 7.50 -2.97
C LEU A 97 -14.92 7.57 -3.27
N ASP A 98 -15.67 8.35 -2.48
CA ASP A 98 -17.13 8.48 -2.61
C ASP A 98 -17.57 9.46 -3.70
N ARG A 99 -16.64 10.09 -4.42
CA ARG A 99 -16.99 10.95 -5.56
C ARG A 99 -17.74 10.09 -6.59
N PRO A 100 -18.99 10.44 -6.96
CA PRO A 100 -19.81 9.60 -7.83
C PRO A 100 -19.11 9.20 -9.13
N GLY A 101 -19.00 7.90 -9.38
CA GLY A 101 -18.37 7.31 -10.56
C GLY A 101 -16.85 7.44 -10.63
N ALA A 102 -16.19 8.05 -9.64
CA ALA A 102 -14.75 8.25 -9.69
C ALA A 102 -13.95 7.00 -9.34
N TYR A 103 -14.49 6.15 -8.48
CA TYR A 103 -13.87 4.88 -8.10
C TYR A 103 -14.86 3.71 -8.22
N ARG A 104 -14.32 2.55 -8.53
CA ARG A 104 -15.02 1.27 -8.55
C ARG A 104 -14.34 0.29 -7.62
N PHE A 105 -15.09 -0.30 -6.70
CA PHE A 105 -14.58 -1.38 -5.85
C PHE A 105 -14.32 -2.65 -6.67
N LEU A 106 -13.12 -3.21 -6.56
CA LEU A 106 -12.71 -4.43 -7.27
C LEU A 106 -12.76 -5.69 -6.39
N GLY A 107 -12.72 -5.53 -5.08
CA GLY A 107 -12.73 -6.64 -4.13
C GLY A 107 -11.80 -6.43 -2.95
N SER A 108 -11.65 -7.47 -2.15
CA SER A 108 -10.84 -7.48 -0.94
C SER A 108 -9.71 -8.48 -1.03
N VAL A 109 -8.58 -8.13 -0.44
CA VAL A 109 -7.48 -9.07 -0.18
C VAL A 109 -7.75 -9.79 1.13
N SER A 110 -7.26 -11.03 1.27
CA SER A 110 -7.33 -11.78 2.53
C SER A 110 -6.84 -10.95 3.71
N GLU A 111 -7.66 -10.89 4.77
CA GLU A 111 -7.34 -10.11 5.96
C GLU A 111 -6.20 -10.74 6.74
N ARG A 112 -5.43 -9.91 7.46
CA ARG A 112 -4.29 -10.35 8.27
C ARG A 112 -4.54 -10.05 9.74
N GLN A 113 -4.37 -11.05 10.60
CA GLN A 113 -4.34 -10.86 12.04
C GLN A 113 -2.90 -10.62 12.52
N VAL A 114 -2.70 -9.51 13.23
CA VAL A 114 -1.42 -9.15 13.85
C VAL A 114 -1.61 -9.18 15.37
N SER A 115 -0.98 -10.15 16.02
CA SER A 115 -0.95 -10.22 17.49
C SER A 115 -0.13 -9.05 18.04
N ARG A 116 -0.71 -8.30 18.99
CA ARG A 116 -0.03 -7.18 19.67
C ARG A 116 0.19 -7.48 21.16
N GLY A 117 0.29 -8.77 21.50
CA GLY A 117 0.45 -9.23 22.89
C GLY A 117 -0.70 -8.75 23.77
N ARG A 118 -0.39 -8.07 24.87
CA ARG A 118 -1.40 -7.52 25.82
C ARG A 118 -2.37 -6.51 25.20
N ARG A 119 -2.07 -5.97 24.01
CA ARG A 119 -2.92 -4.99 23.31
C ARG A 119 -4.00 -5.64 22.44
N GLY A 120 -4.11 -6.97 22.47
CA GLY A 120 -5.06 -7.74 21.67
C GLY A 120 -4.58 -8.00 20.24
N THR A 121 -5.53 -8.37 19.40
CA THR A 121 -5.33 -8.68 17.98
C THR A 121 -5.81 -7.51 17.12
N LEU A 122 -4.94 -7.05 16.21
CA LEU A 122 -5.30 -6.10 15.17
C LEU A 122 -5.57 -6.87 13.87
N VAL A 123 -6.74 -6.66 13.28
CA VAL A 123 -7.04 -7.12 11.91
C VAL A 123 -6.71 -6.01 10.94
N VAL A 124 -5.96 -6.33 9.89
CA VAL A 124 -5.67 -5.42 8.77
C VAL A 124 -6.42 -5.91 7.54
N ALA A 125 -7.36 -5.10 7.06
CA ALA A 125 -8.16 -5.36 5.87
C ALA A 125 -7.71 -4.47 4.72
N CYS A 126 -7.55 -5.03 3.52
CA CYS A 126 -7.19 -4.27 2.32
C CYS A 126 -8.34 -4.31 1.31
N ARG A 127 -8.79 -3.11 0.93
CA ARG A 127 -9.88 -2.88 -0.02
C ARG A 127 -9.27 -2.34 -1.31
N VAL A 128 -9.58 -2.97 -2.44
CA VAL A 128 -8.99 -2.64 -3.75
C VAL A 128 -9.99 -1.84 -4.57
N TYR A 129 -9.56 -0.70 -5.10
CA TYR A 129 -10.38 0.20 -5.90
C TYR A 129 -9.68 0.54 -7.21
N GLU A 130 -10.45 0.73 -8.27
CA GLU A 130 -10.00 1.30 -9.53
C GLU A 130 -10.47 2.75 -9.64
N GLN A 131 -9.57 3.65 -9.96
CA GLN A 131 -9.87 5.02 -10.35
C GLN A 131 -10.36 5.05 -11.81
N LEU A 132 -11.60 5.49 -12.00
CA LEU A 132 -12.25 5.65 -13.31
C LEU A 132 -12.22 7.09 -13.80
N ILE A 133 -12.25 8.05 -12.87
CA ILE A 133 -12.12 9.48 -13.16
C ILE A 133 -10.81 9.95 -12.52
N PRO A 134 -9.88 10.53 -13.30
CA PRO A 134 -8.61 11.03 -12.76
C PRO A 134 -8.84 11.98 -11.58
N GLN A 135 -8.22 11.66 -10.46
CA GLN A 135 -8.03 12.53 -9.30
C GLN A 135 -6.55 12.55 -8.96
N VAL A 136 -6.04 13.74 -8.67
CA VAL A 136 -4.70 13.96 -8.12
C VAL A 136 -4.85 14.21 -6.62
N PRO A 137 -3.87 13.83 -5.78
CA PRO A 137 -3.84 14.21 -4.38
C PRO A 137 -4.04 15.72 -4.20
N ALA A 138 -5.03 16.13 -3.42
CA ALA A 138 -5.33 17.55 -3.20
C ALA A 138 -4.39 18.17 -2.15
N HIS A 139 -3.90 17.34 -1.22
CA HIS A 139 -2.93 17.69 -0.19
C HIS A 139 -2.15 16.45 0.22
N VAL A 140 -1.10 16.62 1.02
CA VAL A 140 -0.38 15.54 1.71
C VAL A 140 -0.33 15.92 3.19
N GLN A 141 -1.02 15.17 4.04
CA GLN A 141 -1.12 15.47 5.47
C GLN A 141 0.20 15.17 6.16
N ALA A 142 1.02 16.21 6.37
CA ALA A 142 2.43 16.10 6.76
C ALA A 142 2.68 15.34 8.08
N ALA A 143 1.69 15.28 8.97
CA ALA A 143 1.79 14.57 10.25
C ALA A 143 1.81 13.04 10.08
N GLU A 144 1.19 12.52 9.03
CA GLU A 144 1.03 11.07 8.80
C GLU A 144 1.67 10.60 7.49
N VAL A 145 1.76 11.48 6.48
CA VAL A 145 2.28 11.19 5.14
C VAL A 145 3.38 12.20 4.77
N ALA A 146 4.56 11.68 4.43
CA ALA A 146 5.67 12.47 3.91
C ALA A 146 5.52 12.69 2.40
N ALA A 147 5.07 11.68 1.67
CA ALA A 147 4.88 11.75 0.23
C ALA A 147 3.93 10.65 -0.27
N CYS A 148 3.37 10.82 -1.47
CA CYS A 148 2.54 9.82 -2.11
C CYS A 148 2.73 9.83 -3.63
N GLY A 149 2.39 8.73 -4.30
CA GLY A 149 2.43 8.68 -5.75
C GLY A 149 2.05 7.32 -6.33
N TRP A 150 2.10 7.25 -7.64
CA TRP A 150 1.72 6.08 -8.42
C TRP A 150 2.93 5.27 -8.83
N VAL A 151 2.82 3.96 -8.80
CA VAL A 151 3.91 3.04 -9.17
C VAL A 151 3.41 2.11 -10.27
N PRO A 152 4.12 1.98 -11.40
CA PRO A 152 3.73 1.04 -12.43
C PRO A 152 3.69 -0.39 -11.85
N LEU A 153 2.58 -1.09 -12.08
CA LEU A 153 2.40 -2.48 -11.64
C LEU A 153 3.55 -3.38 -12.13
N ASP A 154 4.10 -3.11 -13.31
CA ASP A 154 5.23 -3.84 -13.87
C ASP A 154 6.48 -3.85 -12.96
N ALA A 155 6.66 -2.83 -12.09
CA ALA A 155 7.73 -2.81 -11.09
C ALA A 155 7.59 -3.95 -10.05
N LEU A 156 6.39 -4.49 -9.89
CA LEU A 156 6.07 -5.58 -8.96
C LEU A 156 5.98 -6.95 -9.65
N LEU A 157 5.94 -7.01 -10.98
CA LEU A 157 5.75 -8.26 -11.73
C LEU A 157 7.06 -8.94 -12.15
N GLY A 158 8.16 -8.21 -12.22
CA GLY A 158 9.47 -8.74 -12.60
C GLY A 158 10.26 -9.38 -11.45
N ASN A 159 11.56 -9.59 -11.70
CA ASN A 159 12.55 -9.89 -10.67
C ASN A 159 12.94 -8.59 -9.94
N CYS A 160 12.14 -8.22 -8.96
CA CYS A 160 12.19 -6.90 -8.30
C CYS A 160 12.67 -6.96 -6.84
N ALA A 161 12.78 -8.15 -6.25
CA ALA A 161 13.13 -8.31 -4.85
C ALA A 161 14.60 -7.97 -4.60
N ARG A 162 14.84 -7.16 -3.56
CA ARG A 162 16.16 -6.75 -3.10
C ARG A 162 16.25 -6.85 -1.58
N PRO A 163 17.41 -7.17 -0.99
CA PRO A 163 17.57 -7.13 0.46
C PRO A 163 17.38 -5.69 0.94
N LEU A 164 16.51 -5.51 1.93
CA LEU A 164 16.26 -4.20 2.55
C LEU A 164 17.56 -3.70 3.19
N ARG A 165 17.90 -2.43 2.92
CA ARG A 165 19.05 -1.74 3.50
C ARG A 165 18.57 -0.55 4.34
N TRP A 166 17.81 -0.84 5.38
CA TRP A 166 17.18 0.21 6.18
C TRP A 166 18.20 1.01 6.97
N SER A 167 19.18 0.35 7.59
CA SER A 167 20.20 1.03 8.38
C SER A 167 20.98 2.05 7.52
N GLU A 168 21.23 1.75 6.25
CA GLU A 168 21.89 2.66 5.31
C GLU A 168 21.09 3.94 5.01
N LEU A 169 19.77 3.90 5.21
CA LEU A 169 18.87 5.02 4.95
C LEU A 169 18.52 5.81 6.21
N HIS A 170 18.39 5.13 7.36
CA HIS A 170 17.84 5.72 8.58
C HIS A 170 18.80 5.71 9.79
N GLY A 171 20.03 5.23 9.62
CA GLY A 171 21.08 5.38 10.64
C GLY A 171 21.48 4.07 11.33
N PRO A 172 21.02 3.79 12.56
CA PRO A 172 21.72 2.86 13.45
C PRO A 172 21.83 1.48 12.80
N ILE A 173 23.08 1.04 12.64
CA ILE A 173 23.46 -0.24 12.03
C ILE A 173 22.83 -1.38 12.83
N GLY A 174 22.27 -2.36 12.14
CA GLY A 174 21.73 -3.58 12.75
C GLY A 174 20.23 -3.50 13.05
N ALA A 175 19.48 -2.70 12.29
CA ALA A 175 18.03 -2.77 12.33
C ALA A 175 17.57 -4.22 12.03
N PRO A 176 16.66 -4.81 12.81
CA PRO A 176 16.34 -6.24 12.73
C PRO A 176 15.64 -6.64 11.42
N TRP A 177 15.24 -5.66 10.61
CA TRP A 177 14.61 -5.84 9.31
C TRP A 177 15.58 -5.66 8.14
N ASP A 178 16.86 -5.32 8.37
CA ASP A 178 17.86 -5.39 7.30
C ASP A 178 17.92 -6.80 6.70
N GLY A 179 18.07 -6.87 5.39
CA GLY A 179 18.06 -8.12 4.65
C GLY A 179 16.66 -8.69 4.37
N PHE A 180 15.58 -8.09 4.87
CA PHE A 180 14.23 -8.52 4.52
C PHE A 180 13.95 -8.31 3.01
N PRO A 181 13.06 -9.09 2.39
CA PRO A 181 12.62 -8.81 1.03
C PRO A 181 12.03 -7.41 0.91
N SER A 182 12.48 -6.66 -0.09
CA SER A 182 12.00 -5.32 -0.41
C SER A 182 11.94 -5.06 -1.91
N VAL A 183 11.22 -4.03 -2.33
CA VAL A 183 11.12 -3.59 -3.73
C VAL A 183 11.26 -2.07 -3.80
N ASP A 184 12.17 -1.58 -4.64
CA ASP A 184 12.24 -0.16 -4.98
C ASP A 184 11.05 0.22 -5.87
N LEU A 185 10.33 1.26 -5.50
CA LEU A 185 9.13 1.69 -6.21
C LEU A 185 9.41 2.93 -7.08
N PRO A 186 9.48 2.80 -8.42
CA PRO A 186 9.68 3.95 -9.31
C PRO A 186 8.40 4.79 -9.40
N LEU A 187 8.36 5.88 -8.62
CA LEU A 187 7.22 6.78 -8.55
C LEU A 187 6.99 7.60 -9.82
N ARG A 188 5.71 7.65 -10.22
CA ARG A 188 5.07 8.59 -11.13
C ARG A 188 4.16 9.51 -10.33
N ASP A 189 3.97 10.74 -10.81
CA ASP A 189 3.08 11.75 -10.21
C ASP A 189 3.29 11.88 -8.69
N LEU A 190 4.55 12.07 -8.29
CA LEU A 190 4.94 12.22 -6.90
C LEU A 190 4.41 13.54 -6.34
N HIS A 191 3.80 13.46 -5.17
CA HIS A 191 3.40 14.60 -4.35
C HIS A 191 4.09 14.48 -3.00
N THR A 192 4.73 15.55 -2.52
CA THR A 192 5.38 15.59 -1.22
C THR A 192 4.61 16.51 -0.28
N SER A 193 4.73 16.27 1.02
CA SER A 193 4.39 17.29 2.01
C SER A 193 5.45 18.41 2.02
N ASP A 194 5.22 19.43 2.83
CA ASP A 194 6.14 20.55 3.05
C ASP A 194 7.37 20.19 3.91
N VAL A 195 7.41 18.99 4.50
CA VAL A 195 8.49 18.55 5.39
C VAL A 195 9.57 17.71 4.70
N VAL A 196 9.36 17.27 3.45
CA VAL A 196 10.35 16.49 2.68
C VAL A 196 10.44 16.97 1.24
N ASP A 197 11.62 16.84 0.64
CA ASP A 197 11.80 17.11 -0.79
C ASP A 197 11.61 15.84 -1.65
N GLU A 198 11.53 16.04 -2.97
CA GLU A 198 11.35 14.96 -3.95
C GLU A 198 12.50 13.94 -3.94
N ALA A 199 13.75 14.39 -3.76
CA ALA A 199 14.92 13.52 -3.75
C ALA A 199 14.90 12.56 -2.56
N PHE A 200 14.53 13.08 -1.39
CA PHE A 200 14.27 12.32 -0.19
C PHE A 200 13.16 11.30 -0.44
N ALA A 201 11.99 11.74 -0.92
CA ALA A 201 10.87 10.84 -1.15
C ALA A 201 11.24 9.68 -2.10
N ARG A 202 11.85 9.97 -3.26
CA ARG A 202 12.25 8.93 -4.24
C ARG A 202 13.23 7.91 -3.66
N ARG A 203 14.12 8.32 -2.74
CA ARG A 203 15.08 7.42 -2.08
C ARG A 203 14.41 6.51 -1.04
N HIS A 204 13.28 6.91 -0.47
CA HIS A 204 12.61 6.22 0.64
C HIS A 204 11.38 5.42 0.22
N PHE A 205 10.97 5.46 -1.05
CA PHE A 205 9.89 4.64 -1.59
C PHE A 205 10.33 3.19 -1.83
N ILE A 206 10.53 2.48 -0.73
CA ILE A 206 10.94 1.08 -0.67
C ILE A 206 9.84 0.29 0.01
N LEU A 207 9.22 -0.63 -0.73
CA LEU A 207 8.15 -1.49 -0.24
C LEU A 207 8.72 -2.72 0.48
N TRP A 208 8.31 -2.94 1.73
CA TRP A 208 8.71 -4.11 2.51
C TRP A 208 7.69 -4.39 3.64
N GLY A 209 7.88 -5.50 4.36
CA GLY A 209 7.08 -5.82 5.55
C GLY A 209 5.62 -6.15 5.24
N LEU A 210 4.70 -5.68 6.10
CA LEU A 210 3.28 -6.03 6.02
C LEU A 210 2.65 -5.64 4.68
N THR A 211 2.94 -4.43 4.17
CA THR A 211 2.41 -3.96 2.89
C THR A 211 2.91 -4.81 1.72
N LEU A 212 4.18 -5.21 1.71
CA LEU A 212 4.70 -6.15 0.72
C LEU A 212 3.97 -7.50 0.80
N GLY A 213 3.66 -7.98 2.01
CA GLY A 213 2.83 -9.15 2.22
C GLY A 213 1.45 -9.02 1.58
N ILE A 214 0.75 -7.92 1.81
CA ILE A 214 -0.56 -7.63 1.20
C ILE A 214 -0.45 -7.58 -0.33
N VAL A 215 0.61 -6.95 -0.85
CA VAL A 215 0.88 -6.90 -2.30
C VAL A 215 1.09 -8.30 -2.87
N ASN A 216 1.87 -9.14 -2.20
CA ASN A 216 2.06 -10.54 -2.60
C ASN A 216 0.75 -11.32 -2.62
N ASP A 217 -0.10 -11.14 -1.62
CA ASP A 217 -1.38 -11.86 -1.54
C ASP A 217 -2.22 -11.58 -2.79
N TRP A 218 -2.49 -10.32 -3.12
CA TRP A 218 -3.35 -10.04 -4.27
C TRP A 218 -2.68 -10.33 -5.61
N LEU A 219 -1.36 -10.15 -5.76
CA LEU A 219 -0.65 -10.51 -6.98
C LEU A 219 -0.73 -12.01 -7.28
N VAL A 220 -0.57 -12.85 -6.26
CA VAL A 220 -0.64 -14.31 -6.40
C VAL A 220 -2.10 -14.75 -6.58
N THR A 221 -3.01 -14.25 -5.75
CA THR A 221 -4.44 -14.57 -5.82
C THR A 221 -5.06 -14.22 -7.17
N THR A 222 -4.64 -13.11 -7.77
CA THR A 222 -5.13 -12.68 -9.09
C THR A 222 -4.42 -13.38 -10.25
N GLY A 223 -3.37 -14.16 -9.97
CA GLY A 223 -2.57 -14.85 -10.98
C GLY A 223 -1.65 -13.92 -11.78
N LEU A 224 -1.44 -12.68 -11.33
CA LEU A 224 -0.45 -11.76 -11.92
C LEU A 224 0.98 -12.19 -11.59
N ARG A 225 1.17 -12.91 -10.49
CA ARG A 225 2.39 -13.65 -10.17
C ARG A 225 2.05 -15.11 -9.84
N LYS A 226 2.98 -16.01 -10.12
CA LYS A 226 2.90 -17.41 -9.68
C LYS A 226 3.38 -17.59 -8.25
N GLU A 227 4.35 -16.78 -7.84
CA GLU A 227 5.00 -16.85 -6.54
C GLU A 227 5.12 -15.45 -5.92
N PRO A 228 5.10 -15.36 -4.58
CA PRO A 228 5.39 -14.12 -3.87
C PRO A 228 6.72 -13.50 -4.31
N ILE A 229 6.79 -12.18 -4.29
CA ILE A 229 8.05 -11.43 -4.32
C ILE A 229 8.85 -11.83 -3.08
N SER A 230 9.94 -12.55 -3.32
CA SER A 230 10.86 -13.04 -2.31
C SER A 230 12.30 -12.88 -2.81
N LEU A 231 13.25 -12.82 -1.88
CA LEU A 231 14.65 -12.89 -2.26
C LEU A 231 14.92 -14.27 -2.84
N SER A 232 15.51 -14.32 -4.03
CA SER A 232 15.98 -15.59 -4.56
C SER A 232 16.99 -16.17 -3.59
N SER A 233 16.70 -17.35 -3.05
CA SER A 233 17.69 -18.21 -2.43
C SER A 233 18.64 -18.64 -3.54
N ARG A 234 19.64 -17.83 -3.87
CA ARG A 234 20.79 -18.37 -4.59
C ARG A 234 21.53 -19.26 -3.60
N LEU A 235 21.59 -20.53 -3.98
CA LEU A 235 22.40 -21.61 -3.44
C LEU A 235 23.82 -21.16 -3.08
#